data_AF-A0A1I8ITJ5-F1
#
_entry.id   AF-A0A1I8ITJ5-F1
#
_cell.length_a   1.000
_cell.length_b   1.000
_cell.length_c   1.000
_cell.angle_alpha   90.00
_cell.angle_beta   90.00
_cell.angle_gamma   90.00
#
_symmetry.space_group_name_H-M   'P 1'
#
loop_
_entity.id
_entity.type
_entity.pdbx_description
1 polymer ?
#
loop_
_entity_poly.entity_id
_entity_poly.type
_entity_poly.pdbx_seq_one_letter_code
_entity_poly.pdbx_strand_id
1 'polypeptide(L)'
;MNTSVMDVDSSDEARARPRVNGGLLAQHQGACVCLLGRVVSCPSPTCLLLEASDSVQHLVQLDRGCSENFDMDMYNKAVQICNKFSQAYYTKP
;
A
#
# COMPACT_ATOMS: atom_id res chain seq x y z
N MET A 1 33.13 0.10 -0.09
CA MET A 1 31.78 -0.28 0.36
C MET A 1 30.89 -0.26 -0.86
N ASN A 2 30.36 -1.42 -1.23
CA ASN A 2 29.71 -1.67 -2.51
C ASN A 2 28.23 -1.29 -2.37
N THR A 3 27.83 -0.12 -2.91
CA THR A 3 26.42 0.28 -2.99
C THR A 3 25.79 -0.43 -4.18
N SER A 4 25.31 -1.64 -3.96
CA SER A 4 24.40 -2.31 -4.89
C SER A 4 23.06 -1.58 -4.82
N VAL A 5 22.92 -0.56 -5.64
CA VAL A 5 21.62 -0.02 -6.04
C VAL A 5 20.91 -1.20 -6.71
N MET A 6 19.88 -1.75 -6.06
CA MET A 6 19.03 -2.72 -6.74
C MET A 6 18.30 -1.92 -7.82
N ASP A 7 18.74 -2.09 -9.07
CA ASP A 7 17.96 -1.72 -10.24
C ASP A 7 16.58 -2.35 -10.05
N VAL A 8 15.56 -1.53 -9.81
CA VAL A 8 14.18 -1.95 -10.01
C VAL A 8 14.10 -2.21 -11.50
N ASP A 9 14.15 -3.49 -11.86
CA ASP A 9 14.09 -3.97 -13.24
C ASP A 9 12.94 -3.25 -13.96
N SER A 10 13.30 -2.22 -14.75
CA SER A 10 12.39 -1.42 -15.59
C SER A 10 11.71 -2.25 -16.70
N SER A 11 11.93 -3.56 -16.69
CA SER A 11 11.47 -4.56 -17.63
C SER A 11 10.09 -5.15 -17.26
N ASP A 12 9.56 -4.90 -16.06
CA ASP A 12 8.32 -5.54 -15.55
C ASP A 12 7.03 -4.72 -15.79
N GLU A 13 7.12 -3.58 -16.49
CA GLU A 13 5.96 -2.75 -16.86
C GLU A 13 5.14 -3.31 -18.03
N ALA A 14 5.70 -4.25 -18.81
CA ALA A 14 5.05 -4.79 -20.01
C ALA A 14 4.43 -6.20 -19.85
N ARG A 15 4.65 -6.90 -18.74
CA ARG A 15 4.01 -8.22 -18.52
C ARG A 15 2.56 -8.03 -18.08
N ALA A 16 1.65 -8.68 -18.79
CA ALA A 16 0.24 -8.74 -18.40
C ALA A 16 0.11 -9.30 -16.97
N ARG A 17 -0.55 -8.54 -16.09
CA ARG A 17 -0.83 -8.93 -14.70
C ARG A 17 -2.29 -9.39 -14.63
N PRO A 18 -2.56 -10.70 -14.68
CA PRO A 18 -3.94 -11.19 -14.66
C PRO A 18 -4.62 -10.76 -13.36
N ARG A 19 -5.89 -10.35 -13.49
CA ARG A 19 -6.74 -10.07 -12.33
C ARG A 19 -7.26 -11.39 -11.77
N VAL A 20 -7.01 -11.63 -10.48
CA VAL A 20 -7.36 -12.89 -9.80
C VAL A 20 -8.10 -12.61 -8.49
N ASN A 21 -8.88 -13.58 -8.02
CA ASN A 21 -9.46 -13.61 -6.67
C ASN A 21 -8.64 -14.56 -5.76
N GLY A 22 -9.11 -14.80 -4.54
CA GLY A 22 -8.37 -15.60 -3.57
C GLY A 22 -8.24 -17.08 -3.94
N GLY A 23 -9.27 -17.69 -4.52
CA GLY A 23 -9.27 -19.10 -4.92
C GLY A 23 -8.31 -19.42 -6.08
N LEU A 24 -7.97 -18.43 -6.90
CA LEU A 24 -7.10 -18.60 -8.07
C LEU A 24 -5.60 -18.43 -7.76
N LEU A 25 -5.22 -17.97 -6.56
CA LEU A 25 -3.82 -17.69 -6.22
C LEU A 25 -2.92 -18.92 -6.30
N ALA A 26 -3.41 -20.09 -5.89
CA ALA A 26 -2.62 -21.33 -5.96
C ALA A 26 -2.24 -21.73 -7.39
N GLN A 27 -3.06 -21.35 -8.38
CA GLN A 27 -2.81 -21.62 -9.80
C GLN A 27 -1.81 -20.63 -10.43
N HIS A 28 -1.53 -19.51 -9.75
CA HIS A 28 -0.69 -18.41 -10.24
C HIS A 28 0.59 -18.23 -9.39
N GLN A 29 1.08 -19.30 -8.75
CA GLN A 29 2.32 -19.24 -7.97
C GLN A 29 3.51 -18.80 -8.85
N GLY A 30 4.31 -17.86 -8.32
CA GLY A 30 5.46 -17.28 -9.03
C GLY A 30 5.11 -16.30 -10.15
N ALA A 31 3.83 -16.05 -10.44
CA ALA A 31 3.39 -15.05 -11.39
C ALA A 31 3.09 -13.71 -10.69
N CYS A 32 3.32 -12.60 -11.40
CA CYS A 32 2.84 -11.29 -10.98
C CYS A 32 1.35 -11.17 -11.33
N VAL A 33 0.50 -10.82 -10.34
CA VAL A 33 -0.96 -10.75 -10.51
C VAL A 33 -1.52 -9.45 -9.96
N CYS A 34 -2.76 -9.12 -10.33
CA CYS A 34 -3.54 -8.06 -9.70
C CYS A 34 -4.63 -8.67 -8.82
N LEU A 35 -4.48 -8.59 -7.49
CA LEU A 35 -5.48 -9.01 -6.52
C LEU A 35 -6.22 -7.79 -5.97
N LEU A 36 -7.55 -7.79 -6.07
CA LEU A 36 -8.40 -6.77 -5.48
C LEU A 36 -9.14 -7.36 -4.28
N GLY A 37 -9.19 -6.61 -3.18
CA GLY A 37 -9.97 -7.00 -2.01
C GLY A 37 -10.08 -5.89 -0.98
N ARG A 38 -10.92 -6.15 0.03
CA ARG A 38 -11.11 -5.29 1.18
C ARG A 38 -10.05 -5.63 2.22
N VAL A 39 -9.35 -4.61 2.74
CA VAL A 39 -8.47 -4.81 3.91
C VAL A 39 -9.35 -5.09 5.12
N VAL A 40 -9.17 -6.25 5.74
CA VAL A 40 -9.87 -6.70 6.95
C VAL A 40 -9.12 -6.24 8.20
N SER A 41 -7.80 -6.41 8.20
CA SER A 41 -6.92 -5.96 9.28
C SER A 41 -5.50 -5.75 8.76
N CYS A 42 -4.67 -5.09 9.58
CA CYS A 42 -3.24 -4.92 9.35
C CYS A 42 -2.48 -5.54 10.54
N PRO A 43 -2.24 -6.87 10.54
CA PRO A 43 -1.57 -7.54 11.67
C PRO A 43 -0.16 -7.01 11.94
N SER A 44 0.49 -6.48 10.91
CA SER A 44 1.76 -5.78 11.03
C SER A 44 1.84 -4.67 9.98
N PRO A 45 2.84 -3.79 10.05
CA PRO A 45 3.01 -2.69 9.11
C PRO A 45 3.21 -3.17 7.68
N THR A 46 3.88 -4.31 7.53
CA THR A 46 4.21 -4.93 6.26
C THR A 46 3.24 -6.05 5.90
N CYS A 47 2.13 -6.22 6.62
CA CYS A 47 1.24 -7.34 6.42
C CYS A 47 -0.22 -6.90 6.47
N LEU A 48 -0.96 -7.19 5.40
CA LEU A 48 -2.38 -6.89 5.28
C LEU A 48 -3.16 -8.21 5.22
N LEU A 49 -4.20 -8.34 6.03
CA LEU A 49 -5.21 -9.37 5.82
C LEU A 49 -6.25 -8.81 4.84
N LEU A 50 -6.34 -9.40 3.65
CA LEU A 50 -7.19 -8.94 2.56
C LEU A 50 -8.27 -9.98 2.26
N GLU A 51 -9.54 -9.57 2.23
CA GLU A 51 -10.66 -10.37 1.78
C GLU A 51 -10.94 -10.06 0.30
N ALA A 52 -10.75 -11.05 -0.56
CA ALA A 52 -11.04 -10.95 -1.98
C ALA A 52 -12.55 -11.09 -2.28
N SER A 53 -12.94 -10.88 -3.54
CA SER A 53 -14.36 -10.89 -3.95
C SER A 53 -15.08 -12.23 -3.79
N ASP A 54 -14.34 -13.32 -3.63
CA ASP A 54 -14.84 -14.67 -3.36
C ASP A 54 -14.90 -14.99 -1.85
N SER A 55 -14.80 -13.96 -1.01
CA SER A 55 -14.80 -14.06 0.46
C SER A 55 -13.63 -14.87 1.04
N VAL A 56 -12.63 -15.19 0.22
CA VAL A 56 -11.40 -15.84 0.68
C VAL A 56 -10.45 -14.77 1.22
N GLN A 57 -9.89 -15.03 2.39
CA GLN A 57 -8.94 -14.15 3.05
C GLN A 57 -7.50 -14.62 2.80
N HIS A 58 -6.63 -13.67 2.50
CA HIS A 58 -5.21 -13.90 2.25
C HIS A 58 -4.35 -12.85 2.95
N LEU A 59 -3.21 -13.30 3.48
CA LEU A 59 -2.18 -12.40 4.00
C LEU A 59 -1.31 -11.92 2.84
N VAL A 60 -1.22 -10.61 2.68
CA VAL A 60 -0.37 -9.94 1.69
C VAL A 60 0.81 -9.33 2.41
N GLN A 61 2.01 -9.78 2.05
CA GLN A 61 3.26 -9.21 2.53
C GLN A 61 3.68 -8.04 1.64
N LEU A 62 4.03 -6.92 2.26
CA LEU A 62 4.54 -5.73 1.61
C LEU A 62 6.05 -5.62 1.84
N ASP A 63 6.78 -5.17 0.82
CA ASP A 63 8.23 -4.95 0.92
C ASP A 63 8.58 -3.80 1.87
N ARG A 64 7.66 -2.85 2.04
CA ARG A 64 7.78 -1.73 2.98
C ARG A 64 6.46 -1.55 3.71
N GLY A 65 6.54 -1.19 4.98
CA GLY A 65 5.35 -1.03 5.80
C GLY A 65 4.46 0.11 5.29
N CYS A 66 3.16 -0.03 5.50
CA CYS A 66 2.19 1.05 5.40
C CYS A 66 2.53 2.11 6.47
N SER A 67 3.38 3.08 6.10
CA SER A 67 3.82 4.25 6.86
C SER A 67 3.70 4.17 8.40
N GLU A 68 4.63 3.50 9.06
CA GLU A 68 4.77 3.61 10.52
C GLU A 68 5.39 4.95 10.96
N ASN A 69 6.05 5.65 10.03
CA ASN A 69 6.79 6.87 10.32
C ASN A 69 6.00 8.13 9.96
N PHE A 70 4.67 8.05 9.86
CA PHE A 70 3.88 9.26 9.69
C PHE A 70 3.93 10.05 11.01
N ASP A 71 4.66 11.16 11.00
CA ASP A 71 4.85 12.02 12.17
C ASP A 71 3.55 12.75 12.50
N MET A 72 2.76 12.14 13.40
CA MET A 72 1.50 12.69 13.89
C MET A 72 1.69 14.03 14.61
N ASP A 73 2.84 14.27 15.23
CA ASP A 73 3.13 15.52 15.92
C ASP A 73 3.41 16.64 14.91
N MET A 74 4.15 16.36 13.84
CA MET A 74 4.35 17.28 12.72
C MET A 74 3.03 17.57 12.01
N TYR A 75 2.21 16.55 11.75
CA TYR A 75 0.88 16.74 11.18
C TYR A 75 0.00 17.63 12.07
N ASN A 76 -0.03 17.38 13.38
CA ASN A 76 -0.79 18.20 14.32
C ASN A 76 -0.30 19.67 14.33
N LYS A 77 1.01 19.90 14.26
CA LYS A 77 1.57 21.25 14.11
C LYS A 77 1.12 21.90 12.79
N ALA A 78 1.10 21.15 11.70
CA ALA A 78 0.60 21.64 10.42
C ALA A 78 -0.89 22.03 10.50
N VAL A 79 -1.73 21.22 11.15
CA VAL A 79 -3.15 21.55 11.41
C VAL A 79 -3.29 22.86 12.18
N GLN A 80 -2.48 23.07 13.23
CA GLN A 80 -2.48 24.32 14.00
C GLN A 80 -2.11 25.54 13.14
N ILE A 81 -1.13 25.39 12.25
CA ILE A 81 -0.73 26.45 11.29
C ILE A 81 -1.87 26.76 10.32
N CYS A 82 -2.53 25.73 9.77
CA CYS A 82 -3.65 25.90 8.84
C CYS A 82 -4.80 26.70 9.48
N ASN A 83 -5.12 26.41 10.75
CA ASN A 83 -6.13 27.15 11.49
C ASN A 83 -5.70 28.59 11.82
N LYS A 84 -4.44 28.78 12.22
CA LYS A 84 -3.89 30.10 12.56
C LYS A 84 -3.84 31.05 11.36
N PHE A 85 -3.60 30.52 10.17
CA PHE A 85 -3.52 31.28 8.93
C PHE A 85 -4.63 30.86 7.94
N SER A 86 -5.86 30.74 8.44
CA SER A 86 -7.02 30.30 7.66
C SER A 86 -7.24 31.10 6.37
N GLN A 87 -6.95 32.40 6.38
CA GLN A 87 -7.03 33.27 5.19
C GLN A 87 -6.06 32.89 4.05
N ALA A 88 -4.97 32.17 4.36
CA ALA A 88 -3.98 31.69 3.40
C ALA A 88 -4.16 30.19 3.07
N TYR A 89 -5.00 29.48 3.84
CA TYR A 89 -5.24 28.05 3.67
C TYR A 89 -6.65 27.84 3.13
N TYR A 90 -6.74 27.49 1.85
CA TYR A 90 -8.03 27.32 1.17
C TYR A 90 -8.83 26.17 1.79
N THR A 91 -9.85 26.51 2.58
CA THR A 91 -10.94 25.61 2.92
C THR A 91 -12.07 25.88 1.94
N LYS A 92 -12.45 24.88 1.12
CA LYS A 92 -13.69 24.95 0.33
C LYS A 92 -14.84 25.30 1.29
N PRO A 93 -15.73 26.24 0.94
CA PRO A 93 -16.93 26.51 1.71
C PRO A 93 -17.88 25.30 1.73
#